data_AF-A0A936XLJ2-F1
#
_entry.id   AF-A0A936XLJ2-F1
#
_cell.length_a   1.000
_cell.length_b   1.000
_cell.length_c   1.000
_cell.angle_alpha   90.00
_cell.angle_beta   90.00
_cell.angle_gamma   90.00
#
_symmetry.space_group_name_H-M   'P 1'
#
loop_
_entity.id
_entity.type
_entity.pdbx_description
1 polymer ?
#
loop_
_entity_poly.entity_id
_entity_poly.type
_entity_poly.pdbx_seq_one_letter_code
_entity_poly.pdbx_strand_id
1 'polypeptide(L)'
;MLNRLFAGLLSGLMAIVLPACDGLNLEKLKPGISTLQDVRDIMGPPTMEWADPDGTLTWEYPRTPEGIVNYMIVFGPDKRLREVRQVLSEENFARVREGMSREEIRRLLGKPAHEFYFPLKKEHVWDWKSKVEPGMVWYFNVHFDESGRVVRTSSSFDPKG
;
A
#
# COMPACT_ATOMS: atom_id res chain seq x y z
N MET A 1 -26.37 -20.65 -45.38
CA MET A 1 -25.01 -20.81 -44.84
C MET A 1 -24.84 -19.81 -43.70
N LEU A 2 -24.92 -20.32 -42.47
CA LEU A 2 -24.94 -19.54 -41.22
C LEU A 2 -23.50 -19.43 -40.71
N ASN A 3 -22.89 -18.23 -40.76
CA ASN A 3 -21.52 -18.05 -40.28
C ASN A 3 -21.54 -17.62 -38.81
N ARG A 4 -20.94 -18.45 -37.96
CA ARG A 4 -20.88 -18.33 -36.50
C ARG A 4 -19.86 -17.24 -36.14
N LEU A 5 -20.31 -16.14 -35.56
CA LEU A 5 -19.41 -15.18 -34.91
C LEU A 5 -19.00 -15.78 -33.56
N PHE A 6 -17.71 -16.09 -33.43
CA PHE A 6 -17.12 -16.55 -32.18
C PHE A 6 -17.09 -15.41 -31.16
N ALA A 7 -17.77 -15.63 -30.05
CA ALA A 7 -17.67 -14.84 -28.83
C ALA A 7 -16.25 -14.96 -28.26
N GLY A 8 -15.63 -13.82 -27.96
CA GLY A 8 -14.38 -13.71 -27.21
C GLY A 8 -14.54 -12.66 -26.13
N LEU A 9 -15.37 -12.91 -25.12
CA LEU A 9 -15.36 -12.15 -23.86
C LEU A 9 -14.20 -12.69 -23.02
N LEU A 10 -13.06 -12.01 -23.07
CA LEU A 10 -12.03 -12.18 -22.04
C LEU A 10 -12.55 -11.52 -20.76
N SER A 11 -13.14 -12.34 -19.89
CA SER A 11 -13.44 -11.99 -18.51
C SER A 11 -12.13 -11.73 -17.77
N GLY A 12 -11.76 -10.46 -17.61
CA GLY A 12 -10.73 -10.05 -16.66
C GLY A 12 -11.23 -10.31 -15.25
N LEU A 13 -10.82 -11.43 -14.65
CA LEU A 13 -11.07 -11.69 -13.23
C LEU A 13 -10.15 -10.77 -12.42
N MET A 14 -10.64 -9.56 -12.15
CA MET A 14 -10.00 -8.67 -11.20
C MET A 14 -10.15 -9.33 -9.83
N ALA A 15 -9.08 -9.97 -9.33
CA ALA A 15 -9.07 -10.59 -8.02
C ALA A 15 -9.20 -9.48 -6.97
N ILE A 16 -10.43 -9.22 -6.54
CA ILE A 16 -10.73 -8.38 -5.40
C ILE A 16 -10.25 -9.18 -4.17
N VAL A 17 -9.02 -8.94 -3.74
CA VAL A 17 -8.51 -9.51 -2.50
C VAL A 17 -9.18 -8.76 -1.35
N LEU A 18 -10.28 -9.31 -0.86
CA LEU A 18 -10.98 -8.80 0.32
C LEU A 18 -10.04 -8.91 1.54
N PRO A 19 -10.03 -7.94 2.47
CA PRO A 19 -9.16 -7.93 3.66
C PRO A 19 -9.25 -9.20 4.52
N ALA A 20 -10.38 -9.90 4.47
CA ALA A 20 -10.58 -11.17 5.16
C ALA A 20 -9.68 -12.31 4.63
N CYS A 21 -9.31 -12.28 3.34
CA CYS A 21 -8.33 -13.23 2.81
C CYS A 21 -6.92 -12.90 3.28
N ASP A 22 -6.59 -11.62 3.49
CA ASP A 22 -5.26 -11.25 3.97
C ASP A 22 -5.00 -11.78 5.37
N GLY A 23 -5.94 -11.65 6.31
CA GLY A 23 -5.79 -12.20 7.66
C GLY A 23 -5.48 -13.70 7.64
N LEU A 24 -6.29 -14.49 6.93
CA LEU A 24 -6.11 -15.94 6.79
C LEU A 24 -4.82 -16.33 6.04
N ASN A 25 -4.39 -15.51 5.09
CA ASN A 25 -3.16 -15.76 4.34
C ASN A 25 -1.92 -15.40 5.15
N LEU A 26 -1.94 -14.28 5.88
CA LEU A 26 -0.84 -13.83 6.72
C LEU A 26 -0.61 -14.77 7.92
N GLU A 27 -1.65 -15.40 8.47
CA GLU A 27 -1.51 -16.44 9.52
C GLU A 27 -0.68 -17.66 9.09
N LYS A 28 -0.59 -17.93 7.78
CA LYS A 28 0.23 -19.02 7.24
C LYS A 28 1.71 -18.65 7.18
N LEU A 29 2.03 -17.35 7.24
CA LEU A 29 3.39 -16.84 7.16
C LEU A 29 4.04 -16.85 8.55
N LYS A 30 5.19 -17.53 8.65
CA LYS A 30 5.90 -17.75 9.92
C LYS A 30 7.26 -17.08 9.88
N PRO A 31 7.52 -16.06 10.72
CA PRO A 31 8.84 -15.46 10.87
C PRO A 31 9.92 -16.50 11.15
N GLY A 32 11.10 -16.32 10.54
CA GLY A 32 12.24 -17.23 10.60
C GLY A 32 12.09 -18.51 9.78
N ILE A 33 10.90 -18.80 9.24
CA ILE A 33 10.61 -20.06 8.51
C ILE A 33 10.23 -19.76 7.06
N SER A 34 9.18 -18.96 6.84
CA SER A 34 8.67 -18.67 5.50
C SER A 34 9.74 -18.02 4.62
N THR A 35 9.85 -18.49 3.40
CA THR A 35 10.76 -18.01 2.37
C THR A 35 10.12 -16.94 1.50
N LEU A 36 10.91 -16.32 0.64
CA LEU A 36 10.41 -15.45 -0.44
C LEU A 36 9.35 -16.16 -1.31
N GLN A 37 9.55 -17.45 -1.61
CA GLN A 37 8.62 -18.20 -2.45
C GLN A 37 7.30 -18.45 -1.74
N ASP A 38 7.34 -18.84 -0.46
CA ASP A 38 6.11 -19.06 0.33
C ASP A 38 5.24 -17.80 0.36
N VAL A 39 5.86 -16.62 0.54
CA VAL A 39 5.12 -15.34 0.52
C VAL A 39 4.52 -15.06 -0.85
N ARG A 40 5.24 -15.33 -1.95
CA ARG A 40 4.69 -15.16 -3.31
C ARG A 40 3.53 -16.12 -3.59
N ASP A 41 3.63 -17.36 -3.14
CA ASP A 41 2.57 -18.36 -3.35
C ASP A 41 1.29 -18.00 -2.58
N ILE A 42 1.44 -17.34 -1.43
CA ILE A 42 0.32 -16.97 -0.55
C ILE A 42 -0.27 -15.59 -0.90
N MET A 43 0.58 -14.59 -1.17
CA MET A 43 0.18 -13.19 -1.35
C MET A 43 0.24 -12.71 -2.81
N GLY A 44 0.81 -13.52 -3.71
CA GLY A 44 1.11 -13.11 -5.08
C GLY A 44 2.41 -12.28 -5.19
N PRO A 45 2.71 -11.75 -6.39
CA PRO A 45 3.87 -10.89 -6.58
C PRO A 45 3.71 -9.56 -5.83
N PRO A 46 4.79 -9.03 -5.22
CA PRO A 46 4.75 -7.71 -4.61
C PRO A 46 4.63 -6.62 -5.66
N THR A 47 4.10 -5.47 -5.25
CA THR A 47 4.00 -4.28 -6.14
C THR A 47 5.29 -3.48 -6.19
N MET A 48 6.11 -3.58 -5.14
CA MET A 48 7.42 -2.94 -5.03
C MET A 48 8.34 -3.82 -4.18
N GLU A 49 9.63 -3.84 -4.52
CA GLU A 49 10.68 -4.51 -3.75
C GLU A 49 11.81 -3.51 -3.44
N TRP A 50 12.15 -3.32 -2.17
CA TRP A 50 13.32 -2.54 -1.74
C TRP A 50 14.38 -3.47 -1.18
N ALA A 51 15.54 -3.51 -1.83
CA ALA A 51 16.73 -4.16 -1.31
C ALA A 51 17.58 -3.15 -0.56
N ASP A 52 17.96 -3.48 0.67
CA ASP A 52 18.82 -2.67 1.52
C ASP A 52 20.27 -3.20 1.50
N PRO A 53 21.28 -2.34 1.75
CA PRO A 53 22.69 -2.73 1.68
C PRO A 53 23.10 -3.85 2.64
N ASP A 54 22.36 -4.02 3.74
CA ASP A 54 22.58 -5.10 4.72
C ASP A 54 22.06 -6.47 4.24
N GLY A 55 21.42 -6.53 3.07
CA GLY A 55 20.79 -7.71 2.49
C GLY A 55 19.34 -7.90 2.90
N THR A 56 18.77 -6.99 3.70
CA THR A 56 17.34 -6.97 4.01
C THR A 56 16.53 -6.66 2.74
N LEU A 57 15.39 -7.31 2.59
CA LEU A 57 14.46 -7.09 1.49
C LEU A 57 13.10 -6.73 2.06
N THR A 58 12.51 -5.64 1.59
CA THR A 58 11.15 -5.25 1.96
C THR A 58 10.25 -5.31 0.73
N TRP A 59 9.15 -6.04 0.83
CA TRP A 59 8.14 -6.16 -0.21
C TRP A 59 6.86 -5.43 0.15
N GLU A 60 6.30 -4.72 -0.82
CA GLU A 60 5.07 -3.95 -0.66
C GLU A 60 3.84 -4.66 -1.23
N TYR A 61 2.81 -4.78 -0.39
CA TYR A 61 1.48 -5.26 -0.76
C TYR A 61 0.41 -4.25 -0.32
N PRO A 62 0.07 -3.26 -1.17
CA PRO A 62 -0.94 -2.28 -0.84
C PRO A 62 -2.33 -2.90 -0.95
N ARG A 63 -3.28 -2.37 -0.17
CA ARG A 63 -4.72 -2.61 -0.38
C ARG A 63 -5.47 -1.34 -0.75
N THR A 64 -4.79 -0.20 -0.81
CA THR A 64 -5.31 1.04 -1.36
C THR A 64 -5.62 0.92 -2.87
N PRO A 65 -6.56 1.71 -3.42
CA PRO A 65 -7.41 2.69 -2.73
C PRO A 65 -8.61 2.07 -1.99
N GLU A 66 -8.92 0.79 -2.19
CA GLU A 66 -10.13 0.17 -1.65
C GLU A 66 -10.04 -0.14 -0.15
N GLY A 67 -8.88 -0.59 0.32
CA GLY A 67 -8.59 -0.94 1.72
C GLY A 67 -8.06 0.22 2.57
N ILE A 68 -7.98 -0.05 3.88
CA ILE A 68 -7.41 0.83 4.92
C ILE A 68 -6.05 0.33 5.43
N VAL A 69 -5.44 -0.61 4.71
CA VAL A 69 -4.18 -1.24 5.10
C VAL A 69 -3.22 -1.29 3.92
N ASN A 70 -1.94 -1.17 4.22
CA ASN A 70 -0.85 -1.57 3.34
C ASN A 70 0.05 -2.49 4.16
N TYR A 71 0.55 -3.56 3.53
CA TYR A 71 1.49 -4.47 4.16
C TYR A 71 2.90 -4.28 3.63
N MET A 72 3.87 -4.24 4.54
CA MET A 72 5.30 -4.37 4.24
C MET A 72 5.79 -5.70 4.80
N ILE A 73 6.31 -6.55 3.93
CA ILE A 73 6.84 -7.87 4.29
C ILE A 73 8.37 -7.77 4.27
N VAL A 74 8.98 -7.95 5.43
CA VAL A 74 10.43 -7.77 5.62
C VAL A 74 11.09 -9.14 5.68
N PHE A 75 12.13 -9.34 4.88
CA PHE A 75 12.95 -10.53 4.86
C PHE A 75 14.37 -10.19 5.28
N GLY A 76 14.99 -11.08 6.04
CA GLY A 76 16.38 -10.93 6.43
C GLY A 76 17.35 -11.30 5.29
N PRO A 77 18.66 -11.10 5.50
CA PRO A 77 19.69 -11.45 4.51
C PRO A 77 19.71 -12.94 4.13
N ASP A 78 19.14 -13.81 4.97
CA ASP A 78 18.93 -15.22 4.74
C ASP A 78 17.70 -15.54 3.85
N LYS A 79 17.04 -14.51 3.31
CA LYS A 79 15.85 -14.60 2.44
C LYS A 79 14.67 -15.28 3.12
N ARG A 80 14.59 -15.17 4.45
CA ARG A 80 13.48 -15.64 5.27
C ARG A 80 12.72 -14.47 5.87
N LEU A 81 11.40 -14.65 5.99
CA LEU A 81 10.49 -13.69 6.58
C LEU A 81 10.96 -13.32 7.98
N ARG A 82 10.99 -12.04 8.29
CA ARG A 82 11.27 -11.49 9.62
C ARG A 82 10.04 -10.87 10.22
N GLU A 83 9.31 -10.10 9.42
CA GLU A 83 8.20 -9.31 9.93
C GLU A 83 7.16 -9.04 8.85
N VAL A 84 5.89 -9.00 9.26
CA VAL A 84 4.77 -8.52 8.47
C VAL A 84 4.26 -7.26 9.16
N ARG A 85 4.32 -6.11 8.50
CA ARG A 85 3.90 -4.81 9.05
C ARG A 85 2.66 -4.32 8.35
N GLN A 86 1.57 -4.07 9.09
CA GLN A 86 0.50 -3.19 8.61
C GLN A 86 0.95 -1.75 8.87
N VAL A 87 1.13 -0.96 7.82
CA VAL A 87 1.83 0.34 7.95
C VAL A 87 0.90 1.55 8.03
N LEU A 88 -0.40 1.40 7.73
CA LEU A 88 -1.38 2.48 7.83
C LEU A 88 -1.96 2.54 9.26
N SER A 89 -1.17 3.02 10.20
CA SER A 89 -1.52 3.14 11.61
C SER A 89 -1.33 4.56 12.12
N GLU A 90 -2.04 4.94 13.19
CA GLU A 90 -1.88 6.26 13.83
C GLU A 90 -0.43 6.52 14.26
N GLU A 91 0.25 5.49 14.76
CA GLU A 91 1.66 5.57 15.14
C GLU A 91 2.55 5.94 13.95
N ASN A 92 2.38 5.29 12.79
CA ASN A 92 3.18 5.62 11.61
C ASN A 92 2.78 6.96 10.99
N PHE A 93 1.49 7.34 11.04
CA PHE A 93 1.08 8.68 10.61
C PHE A 93 1.74 9.78 11.46
N ALA A 94 1.85 9.57 12.77
CA ALA A 94 2.55 10.50 13.67
C ALA A 94 4.07 10.57 13.45
N ARG A 95 4.66 9.57 12.77
CA ARG A 95 6.08 9.57 12.40
C ARG A 95 6.38 10.41 11.16
N VAL A 96 5.38 10.82 10.39
CA VAL A 96 5.56 11.74 9.27
C VAL A 96 5.93 13.13 9.79
N ARG A 97 7.07 13.65 9.32
CA ARG A 97 7.60 14.95 9.74
C ARG A 97 7.96 15.81 8.53
N GLU A 98 7.96 17.12 8.74
CA GLU A 98 8.46 18.08 7.76
C GLU A 98 9.90 17.74 7.33
N GLY A 99 10.20 17.97 6.05
CA GLY A 99 11.50 17.69 5.44
C GLY A 99 11.70 16.24 4.95
N MET A 100 10.86 15.29 5.37
CA MET A 100 10.95 13.91 4.85
C MET A 100 10.74 13.88 3.34
N SER A 101 11.48 13.05 2.65
CA SER A 101 11.36 12.81 1.21
C SER A 101 10.17 11.91 0.88
N ARG A 102 9.71 11.98 -0.37
CA ARG A 102 8.73 11.02 -0.93
C ARG A 102 9.12 9.57 -0.71
N GLU A 103 10.40 9.21 -0.85
CA GLU A 103 10.86 7.84 -0.65
C GLU A 103 10.69 7.41 0.81
N GLU A 104 11.08 8.25 1.77
CA GLU A 104 10.90 7.96 3.19
C GLU A 104 9.41 7.76 3.54
N ILE A 105 8.52 8.55 2.93
CA ILE A 105 7.08 8.37 3.09
C ILE A 105 6.58 7.08 2.45
N ARG A 106 7.07 6.72 1.26
CA ARG A 106 6.73 5.42 0.63
C ARG A 106 7.20 4.25 1.47
N ARG A 107 8.39 4.32 2.07
CA ARG A 107 8.89 3.29 2.99
C ARG A 107 8.09 3.20 4.29
N LEU A 108 7.56 4.33 4.76
CA LEU A 108 6.81 4.41 6.02
C LEU A 108 5.35 3.97 5.87
N LEU A 109 4.66 4.38 4.81
CA LEU A 109 3.19 4.21 4.66
C LEU A 109 2.79 3.32 3.48
N GLY A 110 3.73 2.97 2.62
CA GLY A 110 3.41 2.26 1.40
C GLY A 110 2.66 3.13 0.38
N LYS A 111 2.09 2.48 -0.64
CA LYS A 111 1.56 3.17 -1.82
C LYS A 111 0.34 4.01 -1.44
N PRO A 112 0.30 5.31 -1.83
CA PRO A 112 -0.88 6.14 -1.57
C PRO A 112 -2.10 5.62 -2.32
N ALA A 113 -3.28 5.96 -1.82
CA ALA A 113 -4.54 5.72 -2.52
C ALA A 113 -4.65 6.66 -3.72
N HIS A 114 -4.35 7.95 -3.53
CA HIS A 114 -4.37 8.95 -4.57
C HIS A 114 -3.16 9.89 -4.50
N GLU A 115 -2.86 10.48 -5.66
CA GLU A 115 -1.86 11.53 -5.81
C GLU A 115 -2.50 12.73 -6.52
N PHE A 116 -2.33 13.91 -5.93
CA PHE A 116 -2.87 15.16 -6.44
C PHE A 116 -1.77 16.20 -6.60
N TYR A 117 -2.00 17.16 -7.48
CA TYR A 117 -1.18 18.36 -7.58
C TYR A 117 -2.09 19.60 -7.47
N PHE A 118 -1.71 20.55 -6.61
CA PHE A 118 -2.45 21.79 -6.37
C PHE A 118 -1.63 22.99 -6.86
N PRO A 119 -1.84 23.48 -8.09
CA PRO A 119 -0.98 24.50 -8.70
C PRO A 119 -0.91 25.82 -7.94
N LEU A 120 -2.03 26.25 -7.33
CA LEU A 120 -2.08 27.51 -6.58
C LEU A 120 -1.22 27.47 -5.30
N LYS A 121 -1.08 26.29 -4.70
CA LYS A 121 -0.22 26.06 -3.52
C LYS A 121 1.17 25.57 -3.90
N LYS A 122 1.36 25.11 -5.15
CA LYS A 122 2.54 24.39 -5.62
C LYS A 122 2.88 23.18 -4.75
N GLU A 123 1.85 22.46 -4.35
CA GLU A 123 1.97 21.27 -3.49
C GLU A 123 1.56 20.02 -4.26
N HIS A 124 2.33 18.94 -4.11
CA HIS A 124 1.86 17.59 -4.39
C HIS A 124 1.27 16.98 -3.12
N VAL A 125 0.18 16.23 -3.24
CA VAL A 125 -0.49 15.63 -2.09
C VAL A 125 -0.70 14.16 -2.33
N TRP A 126 -0.26 13.36 -1.37
CA TRP A 126 -0.55 11.93 -1.33
C TRP A 126 -1.49 11.64 -0.19
N ASP A 127 -2.44 10.76 -0.40
CA ASP A 127 -3.38 10.36 0.65
C ASP A 127 -3.41 8.85 0.90
N TRP A 128 -3.83 8.48 2.11
CA TRP A 128 -4.10 7.11 2.51
C TRP A 128 -5.39 7.08 3.30
N LYS A 129 -6.24 6.09 2.98
CA LYS A 129 -7.46 5.86 3.75
C LYS A 129 -7.09 5.47 5.18
N SER A 130 -7.53 6.25 6.16
CA SER A 130 -7.15 6.08 7.57
C SER A 130 -8.25 5.38 8.39
N LYS A 131 -9.52 5.75 8.17
CA LYS A 131 -10.67 5.13 8.84
C LYS A 131 -11.92 5.19 7.97
N VAL A 132 -12.85 4.27 8.22
CA VAL A 132 -14.18 4.24 7.60
C VAL A 132 -15.22 4.29 8.70
N GLU A 133 -16.07 5.30 8.64
CA GLU A 133 -17.21 5.53 9.53
C GLU A 133 -18.52 5.47 8.70
N PRO A 134 -19.70 5.29 9.33
CA PRO A 134 -20.96 5.29 8.60
C PRO A 134 -21.11 6.56 7.73
N GLY A 135 -21.14 6.38 6.41
CA GLY A 135 -21.28 7.49 5.45
C GLY A 135 -20.03 8.37 5.28
N MET A 136 -18.88 8.03 5.87
CA MET A 136 -17.65 8.83 5.77
C MET A 136 -16.41 7.97 5.60
N VAL A 137 -15.58 8.30 4.61
CA VAL A 137 -14.25 7.71 4.45
C VAL A 137 -13.22 8.78 4.72
N TRP A 138 -12.35 8.55 5.70
CA TRP A 138 -11.34 9.50 6.10
C TRP A 138 -9.98 9.19 5.49
N TYR A 139 -9.24 10.24 5.20
CA TYR A 139 -7.90 10.17 4.63
C TYR A 139 -6.89 10.94 5.49
N PHE A 140 -5.70 10.37 5.62
CA PHE A 140 -4.51 11.05 6.06
C PHE A 140 -3.74 11.53 4.84
N ASN A 141 -3.42 12.82 4.79
CA ASN A 141 -2.80 13.49 3.65
C ASN A 141 -1.40 13.97 4.01
N VAL A 142 -0.46 13.75 3.11
CA VAL A 142 0.91 14.25 3.19
C VAL A 142 1.14 15.22 2.04
N HIS A 143 1.51 16.45 2.38
CA HIS A 143 1.75 17.53 1.43
C HIS A 143 3.25 17.68 1.20
N PHE A 144 3.67 17.71 -0.07
CA PHE A 144 5.04 17.89 -0.49
C PHE A 144 5.18 19.20 -1.27
N ASP A 145 6.30 19.90 -1.08
CA ASP A 145 6.70 21.02 -1.94
C ASP A 145 7.16 20.55 -3.35
N GLU A 146 7.53 21.49 -4.20
CA GLU A 146 8.05 21.23 -5.55
C GLU A 146 9.37 20.43 -5.54
N SER A 147 10.11 20.43 -4.43
CA SER A 147 11.33 19.61 -4.27
C SER A 147 11.04 18.18 -3.79
N GLY A 148 9.76 17.86 -3.51
CA GLY A 148 9.34 16.55 -3.04
C GLY A 148 9.59 16.30 -1.56
N ARG A 149 9.68 17.36 -0.74
CA ARG A 149 9.81 17.25 0.72
C ARG A 149 8.51 17.58 1.42
N VAL A 150 8.22 16.86 2.49
CA VAL A 150 7.02 17.08 3.31
C VAL A 150 7.04 18.48 3.88
N VAL A 151 5.95 19.22 3.67
CA VAL A 151 5.73 20.55 4.24
C VAL A 151 4.65 20.57 5.32
N ARG A 152 3.71 19.62 5.29
CA ARG A 152 2.67 19.46 6.32
C ARG A 152 1.86 18.17 6.11
N THR A 153 1.04 17.82 7.10
CA THR A 153 0.02 16.78 7.00
C THR A 153 -1.37 17.37 7.24
N SER A 154 -2.42 16.68 6.81
CA SER A 154 -3.81 17.04 7.14
C SER A 154 -4.73 15.83 7.08
N SER A 155 -5.95 15.97 7.60
CA SER A 155 -7.02 14.98 7.44
C SER A 155 -8.16 15.55 6.61
N SER A 156 -8.75 14.70 5.78
CA SER A 156 -9.95 14.99 4.97
C SER A 156 -10.91 13.81 5.05
N PHE A 157 -12.14 14.00 4.59
CA PHE A 157 -13.08 12.91 4.42
C PHE A 157 -13.92 13.09 3.17
N ASP A 158 -14.31 11.98 2.57
CA ASP A 158 -15.31 11.92 1.52
C ASP A 158 -16.64 11.42 2.10
N PRO A 159 -17.74 12.19 1.94
CA PRO A 159 -19.06 11.70 2.30
C PRO A 159 -19.49 10.61 1.31
N LYS A 160 -19.89 9.45 1.82
CA LYS A 160 -20.63 8.43 1.06
C LYS A 160 -22.12 8.70 1.26
N GLY A 161 -22.72 9.34 0.25
CA GLY A 161 -24.16 9.49 0.12
C GLY A 161 -24.84 8.19 -0.29
#